data_AF-A0A963WLZ3-F1
#
_entry.id   AF-A0A963WLZ3-F1
#
_cell.length_a   1.000
_cell.length_b   1.000
_cell.length_c   1.000
_cell.angle_alpha   90.00
_cell.angle_beta   90.00
_cell.angle_gamma   90.00
#
_symmetry.space_group_name_H-M   'P 1'
#
loop_
_entity.id
_entity.type
_entity.pdbx_description
1 polymer ?
#
loop_
_entity_poly.entity_id
_entity_poly.type
_entity_poly.pdbx_seq_one_letter_code
_entity_poly.pdbx_strand_id
1 'polypeptide(L)' 'MLAKEGGSNSRFLETWLATIGLAVASRAMADLLDRLEKDGLVRLEQVDTYHVVRIRRFGGEVASGLEALDWIARPELPE' A
#
# COMPACT_ATOMS: atom_id res chain seq x y z
N MET A 1 -28.94 17.19 -5.21
CA MET A 1 -28.05 16.69 -4.15
C MET A 1 -27.34 15.47 -4.73
N LEU A 2 -26.21 15.67 -5.41
CA LEU A 2 -25.44 14.59 -6.03
C LEU A 2 -24.86 13.74 -4.89
N ALA A 3 -25.28 12.48 -4.81
CA ALA A 3 -24.77 11.53 -3.85
C ALA A 3 -23.24 11.47 -3.98
N LYS A 4 -22.54 11.94 -2.94
CA LYS A 4 -21.11 11.69 -2.75
C LYS A 4 -20.92 10.20 -2.49
N GLU A 5 -21.00 9.37 -3.53
CA GLU A 5 -20.40 8.05 -3.48
C GLU A 5 -18.89 8.21 -3.63
N GLY A 6 -18.26 8.82 -2.62
CA GLY A 6 -16.82 8.80 -2.47
C GLY A 6 -16.41 7.39 -2.08
N GLY A 7 -16.20 6.53 -3.07
CA GLY A 7 -15.65 5.21 -2.82
C GLY A 7 -14.30 5.35 -2.12
N SER A 8 -14.15 4.70 -0.95
CA SER A 8 -12.84 4.61 -0.29
C SER A 8 -11.84 4.00 -1.26
N ASN A 9 -10.68 4.61 -1.41
CA ASN A 9 -9.61 4.10 -2.26
C ASN A 9 -9.08 2.72 -1.84
N SER A 10 -9.30 2.31 -0.59
CA SER A 10 -9.08 0.93 -0.16
C SER A 10 -9.88 -0.05 -1.01
N ARG A 11 -11.13 0.26 -1.37
CA ARG A 11 -11.98 -0.58 -2.21
C ARG A 11 -11.48 -0.64 -3.65
N PHE A 12 -10.95 0.47 -4.17
CA PHE A 12 -10.31 0.49 -5.49
C PHE A 12 -9.04 -0.37 -5.51
N LEU A 13 -8.21 -0.28 -4.48
CA LEU A 13 -7.01 -1.11 -4.34
C LEU A 13 -7.37 -2.60 -4.22
N GLU A 14 -8.32 -2.96 -3.36
CA GLU A 14 -8.81 -4.33 -3.21
C GLU A 14 -9.32 -4.90 -4.55
N THR A 15 -10.09 -4.12 -5.29
CA THR A 15 -10.62 -4.52 -6.61
C THR A 15 -9.50 -4.72 -7.63
N TRP A 16 -8.53 -3.81 -7.66
CA TRP A 16 -7.39 -3.92 -8.58
C TRP A 16 -6.51 -5.13 -8.26
N LEU A 17 -6.21 -5.36 -6.98
CA LEU A 17 -5.45 -6.54 -6.53
C LEU A 17 -6.15 -7.85 -6.90
N ALA A 18 -7.48 -7.92 -6.71
CA ALA A 18 -8.25 -9.07 -7.15
C ALA A 18 -8.15 -9.30 -8.66
N THR A 19 -8.11 -8.23 -9.47
CA THR A 19 -7.99 -8.30 -10.93
C THR A 19 -6.65 -8.93 -11.38
N ILE A 20 -5.57 -8.73 -10.63
CA ILE A 20 -4.26 -9.34 -10.91
C ILE A 20 -4.03 -10.66 -10.16
N GLY A 21 -5.09 -11.27 -9.61
CA GLY A 21 -5.01 -12.56 -8.91
C GLY A 21 -4.45 -12.47 -7.49
N LEU A 22 -4.26 -11.27 -6.95
CA LEU A 22 -3.75 -11.00 -5.61
C LEU A 22 -4.89 -10.60 -4.67
N ALA A 23 -6.04 -11.28 -4.71
CA ALA A 23 -7.14 -10.97 -3.80
C ALA A 23 -6.68 -11.15 -2.34
N VAL A 24 -6.65 -10.05 -1.59
CA VAL A 24 -6.30 -10.03 -0.15
C VAL A 24 -7.52 -9.62 0.65
N ALA A 25 -7.75 -10.26 1.79
CA ALA A 25 -8.79 -9.84 2.73
C ALA A 25 -8.51 -8.40 3.22
N SER A 26 -9.55 -7.55 3.28
CA SER A 26 -9.42 -6.14 3.68
C SER A 26 -8.66 -5.93 5.00
N ARG A 27 -8.89 -6.82 5.97
CA ARG A 27 -8.17 -6.82 7.26
C ARG A 27 -6.67 -7.09 7.10
N ALA A 28 -6.28 -8.06 6.29
CA ALA A 28 -4.87 -8.37 6.04
C ALA A 28 -4.16 -7.23 5.31
N MET A 29 -4.88 -6.50 4.43
CA MET A 29 -4.36 -5.29 3.79
C MET A 29 -4.14 -4.16 4.81
N ALA A 30 -5.09 -3.94 5.72
CA ALA A 30 -4.94 -2.95 6.79
C ALA A 30 -3.75 -3.28 7.70
N ASP A 31 -3.63 -4.56 8.12
CA ASP A 31 -2.51 -5.02 8.95
C ASP A 31 -1.15 -4.83 8.24
N LEU A 32 -1.09 -5.03 6.92
CA LEU A 32 0.10 -4.79 6.10
C LEU A 32 0.46 -3.30 6.03
N LEU A 33 -0.52 -2.43 5.77
CA LEU A 33 -0.30 -0.98 5.70
C LEU A 33 0.16 -0.41 7.05
N ASP A 34 -0.42 -0.89 8.15
CA ASP A 34 -0.01 -0.53 9.51
C ASP A 34 1.44 -0.96 9.78
N ARG A 35 1.84 -2.16 9.34
CA ARG A 35 3.22 -2.63 9.48
C ARG A 35 4.18 -1.76 8.65
N LEU A 36 3.83 -1.46 7.40
CA LEU A 36 4.63 -0.60 6.52
C LEU A 36 4.81 0.81 7.11
N GLU A 37 3.79 1.36 7.76
CA GLU A 37 3.89 2.66 8.42
C GLU A 37 4.75 2.60 9.69
N LYS A 38 4.58 1.56 10.53
CA LYS A 38 5.40 1.34 11.73
C LYS A 38 6.89 1.19 11.41
N ASP A 39 7.20 0.51 10.32
CA ASP A 39 8.58 0.32 9.84
C ASP A 39 9.11 1.56 9.08
N GLY A 40 8.34 2.64 8.99
CA GLY A 40 8.77 3.91 8.38
C GLY A 40 8.90 3.87 6.86
N LEU A 41 8.27 2.90 6.21
CA LEU A 41 8.31 2.71 4.75
C LEU A 41 7.29 3.59 4.04
N VAL A 42 6.12 3.78 4.65
CA VAL A 42 5.05 4.63 4.14
C VAL A 42 4.55 5.62 5.21
N ARG A 43 3.67 6.52 4.79
CA ARG A 43 2.82 7.34 5.66
C ARG A 43 1.38 7.19 5.20
N LEU A 44 0.49 6.90 6.13
CA LEU A 44 -0.95 6.87 5.91
C LEU A 44 -1.52 8.26 6.26
N GLU A 45 -2.24 8.86 5.32
CA GLU A 45 -2.87 10.17 5.51
C GLU A 45 -4.34 10.09 5.10
N GLN A 46 -5.23 10.64 5.92
CA GLN A 46 -6.61 10.86 5.50
C GLN A 46 -6.72 12.23 4.85
N VAL A 47 -7.09 12.25 3.57
CA VAL A 47 -7.35 13.47 2.80
C VAL A 47 -8.79 13.41 2.30
N ASP A 48 -9.65 14.24 2.89
CA ASP A 48 -11.10 14.17 2.72
C ASP A 48 -11.66 12.76 2.97
N THR A 49 -12.11 12.07 1.92
CA THR A 49 -12.67 10.72 1.97
C THR A 49 -11.69 9.63 1.51
N TYR A 50 -10.42 9.98 1.30
CA TYR A 50 -9.39 9.07 0.77
C TYR A 50 -8.31 8.75 1.80
N HIS A 51 -7.89 7.48 1.85
CA HIS A 51 -6.75 7.00 2.64
C HIS A 51 -5.49 6.98 1.78
N VAL A 52 -4.77 8.09 1.71
CA VAL A 52 -3.58 8.23 0.87
C VAL A 52 -2.40 7.52 1.51
N VAL A 53 -1.74 6.65 0.73
CA VAL A 53 -0.47 6.02 1.11
C VAL A 53 0.65 6.77 0.39
N ARG A 54 1.57 7.38 1.15
CA ARG A 54 2.77 8.03 0.60
C ARG A 54 4.00 7.19 0.92
N ILE A 55 4.77 6.83 -0.10
CA ILE A 55 6.07 6.17 0.12
C ILE A 55 7.06 7.16 0.73
N ARG A 56 7.78 6.73 1.77
CA ARG A 56 8.88 7.49 2.36
C ARG A 56 10.17 7.11 1.65
N ARG A 57 11.23 7.90 1.88
CA ARG A 57 12.56 7.64 1.33
C ARG A 57 13.01 6.19 1.57
N PHE A 58 12.95 5.73 2.82
CA PHE A 58 13.34 4.37 3.19
C PHE A 58 12.49 3.32 2.48
N GLY A 59 11.18 3.55 2.35
CA GLY A 59 10.31 2.67 1.55
C GLY A 59 10.72 2.59 0.08
N GLY A 60 11.17 3.71 -0.51
CA GLY A 60 11.68 3.74 -1.88
C GLY A 60 13.02 3.01 -2.03
N GLU A 61 13.91 3.12 -1.05
CA GLU A 61 15.17 2.38 -1.00
C GLU A 61 14.93 0.86 -0.91
N VAL A 62 13.97 0.43 -0.07
CA VAL A 62 13.57 -0.99 0.00
C VAL A 62 12.90 -1.47 -1.29
N ALA A 63 11.97 -0.69 -1.85
CA ALA A 63 11.24 -1.02 -3.08
C ALA A 63 12.14 -1.10 -4.32
N SER A 64 13.29 -0.42 -4.30
CA SER A 64 14.32 -0.50 -5.36
C SER A 64 15.39 -1.56 -5.08
N GLY A 65 15.33 -2.24 -3.94
CA GLY A 65 16.31 -3.24 -3.54
C GLY A 65 17.66 -2.68 -3.11
N LEU A 66 17.75 -1.36 -2.85
CA LEU A 66 18.91 -0.70 -2.25
C LEU A 66 19.06 -1.10 -0.78
N GLU A 67 17.94 -1.15 -0.06
CA GLU A 67 17.86 -1.63 1.31
C GLU A 67 17.05 -2.93 1.39
N ALA A 68 17.31 -3.76 2.40
CA ALA A 68 16.64 -5.04 2.58
C ALA A 68 15.95 -5.14 3.94
N LEU A 69 14.72 -5.67 3.92
CA LEU A 69 14.02 -6.11 5.12
C LEU A 69 13.78 -7.61 4.98
N ASP A 70 13.95 -8.34 6.09
CA ASP A 70 13.82 -9.80 6.16
C ASP A 70 12.44 -10.32 5.72
N TRP A 71 11.42 -9.47 5.83
CA TRP A 71 10.03 -9.81 5.53
C TRP A 71 9.51 -9.23 4.20
N ILE A 72 10.32 -8.46 3.46
CA ILE A 72 9.96 -7.92 2.15
C ILE A 72 10.83 -8.58 1.09
N ALA A 73 10.18 -9.19 0.09
CA ALA A 73 10.89 -9.79 -1.03
C ALA A 73 11.70 -8.72 -1.77
N ARG A 74 12.98 -9.00 -2.00
CA ARG A 74 13.85 -8.12 -2.78
C ARG A 74 13.41 -8.17 -4.25
N PRO A 75 13.23 -7.02 -4.93
CA PRO A 75 12.93 -7.02 -6.35
C PRO A 75 14.06 -7.69 -7.13
N GLU A 76 13.69 -8.59 -8.05
CA GLU A 76 14.63 -9.10 -9.06
C GLU A 76 14.93 -7.95 -10.03
N LEU A 77 16.18 -7.50 -10.08
CA LEU A 77 16.60 -6.50 -11.06
C LEU A 77 16.71 -7.21 -12.43
N PRO A 78 16.04 -6.70 -13.48
CA PRO A 78 16.27 -7.21 -14.83
C PRO A 78 17.72 -6.95 -15.23
N GLU A 79 18.36 -7.96 -15.84
CA GLU A 79 19.74 -7.92 -16.36
C GLU A 79 19.95 -6.83 -17.42
#